data_AF-A0A2H3AKD0-F1
#
_entry.id   AF-A0A2H3AKD0-F1
#
_cell.length_a   1.000
_cell.length_b   1.000
_cell.length_c   1.000
_cell.angle_alpha   90.00
_cell.angle_beta   90.00
_cell.angle_gamma   90.00
#
_symmetry.space_group_name_H-M   'P 1'
#
loop_
_entity.id
_entity.type
_entity.pdbx_description
1 polymer ?
#
loop_
_entity_poly.entity_id
_entity_poly.type
_entity_poly.pdbx_seq_one_letter_code
_entity_poly.pdbx_strand_id
1 'polypeptide(L)'
;MMGTTRRASDPFAAVTDMQKRVSTNPEDKIAGLAFLMGSKTVPEDAWTALINAMHPVVRARFLLLYPRKGLGCKKWRPTWEQVMNAPLPADDIAFEFVDHDDDADEDRFGGPYIKTGLDRQKGVIGVELVVEDADGMAHTIQILATHQFPIPEGAYTLLANIDRRDEEETEYKYWIVGQSLPDQRFEKLSVFQISDLRERNRLDQLGIVQLGQFCLL
;
A
#
# COMPACT_ATOMS: atom_id res chain seq x y z
N MET A 1 32.61 13.76 -3.51
CA MET A 1 31.68 12.62 -3.49
C MET A 1 30.58 12.97 -2.50
N MET A 2 29.48 13.54 -3.01
CA MET A 2 28.39 14.09 -2.19
C MET A 2 27.64 12.95 -1.51
N GLY A 3 27.60 12.99 -0.18
CA GLY A 3 26.74 12.14 0.62
C GLY A 3 25.29 12.51 0.36
N THR A 4 24.54 11.57 -0.18
CA THR A 4 23.10 11.67 -0.32
C THR A 4 22.48 11.83 1.05
N THR A 5 21.85 12.98 1.26
CA THR A 5 20.94 13.26 2.36
C THR A 5 19.99 12.07 2.51
N ARG A 6 20.05 11.37 3.65
CA ARG A 6 19.11 10.31 4.02
C ARG A 6 17.70 10.88 3.88
N ARG A 7 17.01 10.56 2.78
CA ARG A 7 15.57 10.80 2.61
C ARG A 7 14.85 10.17 3.80
N ALA A 8 13.76 10.79 4.25
CA ALA A 8 12.93 10.32 5.36
C ALA A 8 12.78 8.78 5.32
N SER A 9 13.11 8.15 6.46
CA SER A 9 13.20 6.70 6.72
C SER A 9 12.46 5.81 5.71
N ASP A 10 13.18 5.33 4.68
CA ASP A 10 12.71 4.27 3.80
C ASP A 10 12.50 2.98 4.62
N PRO A 11 11.25 2.53 4.83
CA PRO A 11 10.99 1.34 5.63
C PRO A 11 11.46 0.06 4.90
N PHE A 12 11.43 0.03 3.56
CA PHE A 12 11.82 -1.14 2.78
C PHE A 12 13.33 -1.31 2.69
N ALA A 13 14.11 -0.23 2.66
CA ALA A 13 15.57 -0.30 2.80
C ALA A 13 15.96 -0.88 4.17
N ALA A 14 15.32 -0.42 5.24
CA ALA A 14 15.59 -0.95 6.59
C ALA A 14 15.31 -2.46 6.66
N VAL A 15 14.18 -2.93 6.11
CA VAL A 15 13.86 -4.37 6.07
C VAL A 15 14.80 -5.13 5.12
N THR A 16 15.20 -4.54 3.98
CA THR A 16 16.17 -5.14 3.04
C THR A 16 17.51 -5.39 3.72
N ASP A 17 17.99 -4.44 4.52
CA ASP A 17 19.21 -4.61 5.31
C ASP A 17 19.07 -5.77 6.31
N MET A 18 17.87 -5.98 6.85
CA MET A 18 17.59 -7.11 7.73
C MET A 18 17.53 -8.46 7.02
N GLN A 19 16.97 -8.53 5.82
CA GLN A 19 16.95 -9.74 5.01
C GLN A 19 18.38 -10.30 4.80
N LYS A 20 19.34 -9.42 4.52
CA LYS A 20 20.75 -9.76 4.22
C LYS A 20 21.58 -10.24 5.40
N ARG A 21 21.21 -9.93 6.64
CA ARG A 21 22.00 -10.36 7.81
C ARG A 21 22.00 -11.88 7.88
N VAL A 22 23.13 -12.49 8.18
CA VAL A 22 23.17 -13.91 8.54
C VAL A 22 23.02 -13.96 10.05
N SER A 23 22.00 -14.67 10.52
CA SER A 23 21.75 -14.86 11.94
C SER A 23 21.61 -16.34 12.23
N THR A 24 22.23 -16.78 13.31
CA THR A 24 22.16 -18.17 13.78
C THR A 24 20.76 -18.49 14.31
N ASN A 25 20.06 -17.48 14.85
CA ASN A 25 18.65 -17.54 15.24
C ASN A 25 17.84 -16.46 14.47
N PRO A 26 16.72 -16.78 13.80
CA PRO A 26 15.85 -15.78 13.17
C PRO A 26 15.53 -14.57 14.07
N GLU A 27 15.43 -14.80 15.38
CA GLU A 27 15.14 -13.79 16.41
C GLU A 27 16.24 -12.71 16.54
N ASP A 28 17.52 -12.99 16.24
CA ASP A 28 18.58 -11.97 16.39
C ASP A 28 18.54 -10.94 15.25
N LYS A 29 17.98 -11.28 14.10
CA LYS A 29 17.65 -10.27 13.08
C LYS A 29 16.62 -9.31 13.68
N ILE A 30 15.62 -9.86 14.33
CA ILE A 30 14.52 -9.06 14.86
C ILE A 30 14.98 -8.17 16.01
N ALA A 31 15.82 -8.69 16.92
CA ALA A 31 16.49 -7.89 17.94
C ALA A 31 17.42 -6.82 17.34
N GLY A 32 18.09 -7.11 16.23
CA GLY A 32 18.94 -6.14 15.51
C GLY A 32 18.15 -4.99 14.86
N LEU A 33 16.96 -5.26 14.32
CA LEU A 33 16.05 -4.23 13.81
C LEU A 33 15.41 -3.46 14.97
N ALA A 34 14.93 -4.18 15.98
CA ALA A 34 14.38 -3.57 17.18
C ALA A 34 15.41 -2.70 17.90
N PHE A 35 16.68 -3.09 17.97
CA PHE A 35 17.76 -2.24 18.50
C PHE A 35 18.02 -0.99 17.64
N LEU A 36 18.02 -1.13 16.31
CA LEU A 36 18.08 0.01 15.40
C LEU A 36 16.87 0.95 15.53
N MET A 37 15.73 0.43 16.02
CA MET A 37 14.44 1.11 16.11
C MET A 37 13.96 1.35 17.56
N GLY A 38 14.73 0.98 18.60
CA GLY A 38 14.45 1.20 20.03
C GLY A 38 13.58 0.19 20.83
N SER A 39 13.41 -1.08 20.44
CA SER A 39 12.48 -2.06 21.09
C SER A 39 13.16 -3.36 21.61
N LYS A 40 12.52 -4.08 22.55
CA LYS A 40 13.14 -5.08 23.46
C LYS A 40 12.78 -6.57 23.29
N THR A 41 11.82 -6.96 22.43
CA THR A 41 11.41 -8.37 22.21
C THR A 41 10.56 -8.46 20.95
N VAL A 42 10.68 -9.49 20.08
CA VAL A 42 9.77 -9.59 18.90
C VAL A 42 9.39 -11.02 18.45
N PRO A 43 8.24 -11.55 18.92
CA PRO A 43 7.26 -12.33 18.15
C PRO A 43 6.39 -11.40 17.26
N GLU A 44 5.42 -11.94 16.50
CA GLU A 44 4.48 -11.19 15.63
C GLU A 44 3.94 -9.90 16.27
N ASP A 45 3.69 -9.95 17.58
CA ASP A 45 3.23 -8.84 18.41
C ASP A 45 4.11 -7.60 18.33
N ALA A 46 5.44 -7.73 18.24
CA ALA A 46 6.30 -6.54 18.23
C ALA A 46 6.59 -5.98 16.83
N TRP A 47 6.40 -6.76 15.76
CA TRP A 47 6.28 -6.19 14.41
C TRP A 47 5.01 -5.36 14.29
N THR A 48 3.91 -5.89 14.82
CA THR A 48 2.64 -5.16 14.97
C THR A 48 2.83 -3.88 15.79
N ALA A 49 3.44 -3.97 16.98
CA ALA A 49 3.70 -2.80 17.82
C ALA A 49 4.60 -1.77 17.12
N LEU A 50 5.59 -2.22 16.34
CA LEU A 50 6.42 -1.33 15.55
C LEU A 50 5.60 -0.58 14.50
N ILE A 51 4.77 -1.26 13.71
CA ILE A 51 3.88 -0.60 12.72
C ILE A 51 2.93 0.38 13.40
N ASN A 52 2.36 0.01 14.55
CA ASN A 52 1.48 0.88 15.34
C ASN A 52 2.23 2.13 15.82
N ALA A 53 3.52 2.03 16.16
CA ALA A 53 4.33 3.16 16.59
C ALA A 53 4.93 4.02 15.44
N MET A 54 4.87 3.55 14.18
CA MET A 54 5.44 4.29 13.05
C MET A 54 4.71 5.62 12.81
N HIS A 55 5.44 6.62 12.30
CA HIS A 55 4.81 7.84 11.80
C HIS A 55 3.75 7.48 10.71
N PRO A 56 2.57 8.13 10.69
CA PRO A 56 1.47 7.77 9.81
C PRO A 56 1.84 7.65 8.32
N VAL A 57 2.76 8.51 7.85
CA VAL A 57 3.28 8.46 6.47
C VAL A 57 4.10 7.20 6.19
N VAL A 58 4.94 6.77 7.13
CA VAL A 58 5.73 5.54 6.98
C VAL A 58 4.81 4.32 7.02
N ARG A 59 3.78 4.36 7.88
CA ARG A 59 2.74 3.35 7.95
C ARG A 59 1.98 3.21 6.63
N ALA A 60 1.59 4.33 6.01
CA ALA A 60 0.90 4.36 4.73
C ALA A 60 1.70 3.73 3.58
N ARG A 61 3.04 3.75 3.61
CA ARG A 61 3.87 3.08 2.59
C ARG A 61 3.65 1.57 2.55
N PHE A 62 3.39 0.92 3.69
CA PHE A 62 3.04 -0.51 3.70
C PHE A 62 1.69 -0.77 3.06
N LEU A 63 0.72 0.12 3.27
CA LEU A 63 -0.58 0.05 2.61
C LEU A 63 -0.42 0.20 1.08
N LEU A 64 0.28 1.26 0.66
CA LEU A 64 0.34 1.73 -0.73
C LEU A 64 1.33 1.01 -1.62
N LEU A 65 2.44 0.47 -1.09
CA LEU A 65 3.52 -0.08 -1.91
C LEU A 65 3.66 -1.59 -1.77
N TYR A 66 3.28 -2.18 -0.63
CA TYR A 66 3.39 -3.62 -0.46
C TYR A 66 2.25 -4.34 -1.21
N PRO A 67 2.52 -5.19 -2.21
CA PRO A 67 1.49 -5.62 -3.15
C PRO A 67 0.55 -6.69 -2.60
N ARG A 68 0.97 -7.49 -1.62
CA ARG A 68 0.17 -8.58 -1.07
C ARG A 68 -0.67 -8.11 0.10
N LYS A 69 -1.83 -8.74 0.29
CA LYS A 69 -2.55 -8.65 1.56
C LYS A 69 -1.76 -9.33 2.70
N GLY A 70 -1.94 -8.81 3.90
CA GLY A 70 -1.43 -9.34 5.15
C GLY A 70 -1.98 -10.72 5.46
N LEU A 71 -1.15 -11.57 6.07
CA LEU A 71 -1.58 -12.88 6.58
C LEU A 71 -2.15 -12.79 8.01
N GLY A 72 -1.77 -11.78 8.79
CA GLY A 72 -2.21 -11.59 10.17
C GLY A 72 -3.66 -11.09 10.29
N CYS A 73 -4.06 -10.65 11.48
CA CYS A 73 -5.40 -10.11 11.73
C CYS A 73 -5.70 -8.88 10.87
N LYS A 74 -4.72 -7.98 10.74
CA LYS A 74 -4.81 -6.79 9.89
C LYS A 74 -4.29 -7.09 8.47
N LYS A 75 -5.19 -7.29 7.51
CA LYS A 75 -4.94 -7.67 6.11
C LYS A 75 -4.34 -6.56 5.26
N TRP A 76 -4.40 -5.31 5.69
CA TRP A 76 -3.84 -4.19 4.94
C TRP A 76 -2.30 -4.12 5.01
N ARG A 77 -1.72 -4.62 6.11
CA ARG A 77 -0.27 -4.60 6.38
C ARG A 77 0.35 -5.99 6.28
N PRO A 78 1.62 -6.09 5.84
CA PRO A 78 2.30 -7.38 5.79
C PRO A 78 2.68 -7.88 7.19
N THR A 79 2.78 -9.19 7.35
CA THR A 79 3.39 -9.80 8.55
C THR A 79 4.92 -9.75 8.48
N TRP A 80 5.58 -9.98 9.63
CA TRP A 80 7.03 -10.11 9.70
C TRP A 80 7.55 -11.17 8.72
N GLU A 81 6.90 -12.35 8.68
CA GLU A 81 7.26 -13.42 7.76
C GLU A 81 7.19 -12.98 6.29
N GLN A 82 6.13 -12.27 5.92
CA GLN A 82 5.94 -11.78 4.56
C GLN A 82 7.02 -10.79 4.13
N VAL A 83 7.41 -9.86 5.01
CA VAL A 83 8.46 -8.88 4.67
C VAL A 83 9.86 -9.49 4.70
N MET A 84 10.07 -10.61 5.40
CA MET A 84 11.37 -11.27 5.46
C MET A 84 11.61 -12.26 4.31
N ASN A 85 10.54 -12.83 3.76
CA ASN A 85 10.64 -13.92 2.77
C ASN A 85 10.24 -13.51 1.34
N ALA A 86 9.70 -12.31 1.14
CA ALA A 86 9.32 -11.81 -0.17
C ALA A 86 10.21 -10.65 -0.63
N PRO A 87 10.37 -10.45 -1.96
CA PRO A 87 10.93 -9.22 -2.50
C PRO A 87 10.12 -8.02 -2.01
N LEU A 88 10.82 -6.99 -1.55
CA LEU A 88 10.20 -5.74 -1.14
C LEU A 88 10.03 -4.82 -2.35
N PRO A 89 8.97 -4.01 -2.38
CA PRO A 89 8.84 -2.97 -3.40
C PRO A 89 9.99 -1.97 -3.28
N ALA A 90 10.32 -1.31 -4.39
CA ALA A 90 11.17 -0.12 -4.33
C ALA A 90 10.43 0.96 -3.51
N ASP A 91 11.16 1.64 -2.63
CA ASP A 91 10.61 2.84 -1.99
C ASP A 91 10.39 3.89 -3.05
N ASP A 92 9.19 4.45 -3.02
CA ASP A 92 8.77 5.52 -3.91
C ASP A 92 8.08 6.59 -3.07
N ILE A 93 7.94 7.76 -3.65
CA ILE A 93 7.27 8.88 -3.04
C ILE A 93 5.77 8.59 -3.03
N ALA A 94 5.31 8.02 -1.92
CA ALA A 94 3.91 7.78 -1.63
C ALA A 94 3.57 8.51 -0.33
N PHE A 95 2.70 9.51 -0.44
CA PHE A 95 2.32 10.34 0.68
C PHE A 95 0.84 10.22 0.93
N GLU A 96 0.53 9.43 1.95
CA GLU A 96 -0.77 9.39 2.58
C GLU A 96 -0.58 9.21 4.08
N PHE A 97 -1.67 9.34 4.81
CA PHE A 97 -1.70 9.12 6.24
C PHE A 97 -2.56 7.89 6.51
N VAL A 98 -1.95 6.89 7.14
CA VAL A 98 -2.72 5.86 7.85
C VAL A 98 -2.57 6.21 9.32
N ASP A 99 -3.63 6.70 9.94
CA ASP A 99 -3.67 6.98 11.37
C ASP A 99 -3.92 5.69 12.16
N HIS A 100 -3.44 5.64 13.40
CA HIS A 100 -3.62 4.51 14.29
C HIS A 100 -4.18 5.01 15.61
N ASP A 101 -5.26 4.39 16.07
CA ASP A 101 -5.89 4.60 17.36
C ASP A 101 -5.47 3.45 18.29
N ASP A 102 -4.63 3.76 19.28
CA ASP A 102 -4.12 2.77 20.23
C ASP A 102 -5.23 2.21 21.15
N ASP A 103 -6.27 3.00 21.45
CA ASP A 103 -7.35 2.60 22.36
C ASP A 103 -8.32 1.62 21.66
N ALA A 104 -8.61 1.88 20.38
CA ALA A 104 -9.49 1.05 19.56
C ALA A 104 -8.75 -0.07 18.79
N ASP A 105 -7.42 -0.03 18.72
CA ASP A 105 -6.57 -0.79 17.79
C ASP A 105 -7.07 -0.68 16.33
N GLU A 106 -7.49 0.52 15.92
CA GLU A 106 -8.01 0.78 14.58
C GLU A 106 -7.01 1.56 13.72
N ASP A 107 -6.88 1.16 12.46
CA ASP A 107 -6.10 1.89 11.47
C ASP A 107 -7.06 2.60 10.50
N ARG A 108 -6.86 3.90 10.26
CA ARG A 108 -7.76 4.71 9.44
C ARG A 108 -7.01 5.34 8.27
N PHE A 109 -7.58 5.18 7.09
CA PHE A 109 -7.12 5.82 5.87
C PHE A 109 -8.13 6.88 5.45
N GLY A 110 -7.70 8.12 5.29
CA GLY A 110 -8.49 9.20 4.71
C GLY A 110 -7.89 9.60 3.37
N GLY A 111 -8.66 9.50 2.29
CA GLY A 111 -8.09 9.76 0.97
C GLY A 111 -9.07 9.55 -0.19
N PRO A 112 -8.54 9.70 -1.41
CA PRO A 112 -9.31 9.48 -2.62
C PRO A 112 -9.67 8.00 -2.81
N TYR A 113 -10.86 7.77 -3.32
CA TYR A 113 -11.35 6.44 -3.65
C TYR A 113 -12.28 6.45 -4.86
N ILE A 114 -12.41 5.27 -5.48
CA ILE A 114 -13.42 4.99 -6.49
C ILE A 114 -14.15 3.70 -6.08
N LYS A 115 -15.47 3.69 -6.19
CA LYS A 115 -16.27 2.47 -6.12
C LYS A 115 -16.40 1.91 -7.54
N THR A 116 -15.83 0.75 -7.83
CA THR A 116 -15.80 0.21 -9.19
C THR A 116 -16.11 -1.28 -9.26
N GLY A 117 -16.51 -1.73 -10.46
CA GLY A 117 -16.37 -3.12 -10.88
C GLY A 117 -15.03 -3.28 -11.61
N LEU A 118 -14.20 -4.26 -11.27
CA LEU A 118 -13.01 -4.61 -12.06
C LEU A 118 -13.40 -5.78 -12.97
N ASP A 119 -13.73 -5.45 -14.22
CA ASP A 119 -14.03 -6.43 -15.26
C ASP A 119 -12.76 -6.74 -16.08
N ARG A 120 -12.45 -8.03 -16.16
CA ARG A 120 -11.43 -8.72 -16.97
C ARG A 120 -9.94 -8.55 -16.68
N GLN A 121 -9.32 -9.71 -16.47
CA GLN A 121 -7.90 -9.96 -16.75
C GLN A 121 -7.71 -10.59 -18.12
N LYS A 122 -6.91 -9.97 -18.98
CA LYS A 122 -6.16 -10.69 -20.03
C LYS A 122 -4.66 -10.41 -19.90
N GLY A 123 -3.99 -11.36 -19.24
CA GLY A 123 -2.65 -11.85 -19.57
C GLY A 123 -1.48 -10.86 -19.74
N VAL A 124 -0.56 -10.93 -18.76
CA VAL A 124 0.89 -10.64 -18.90
C VAL A 124 1.22 -9.22 -19.35
N ILE A 125 1.37 -8.33 -18.36
CA ILE A 125 1.91 -6.96 -18.47
C ILE A 125 1.02 -6.03 -19.32
N GLY A 126 0.34 -5.11 -18.63
CA GLY A 126 -0.74 -4.28 -19.18
C GLY A 126 -2.09 -4.84 -18.73
N VAL A 127 -2.41 -4.64 -17.45
CA VAL A 127 -3.75 -4.96 -16.96
C VAL A 127 -4.63 -3.76 -17.27
N GLU A 128 -5.88 -4.00 -17.62
CA GLU A 128 -6.85 -2.95 -17.91
C GLU A 128 -7.76 -2.78 -16.70
N LEU A 129 -7.98 -1.54 -16.28
CA LEU A 129 -9.00 -1.18 -15.32
C LEU A 129 -10.19 -0.62 -16.08
N VAL A 130 -11.36 -1.23 -15.92
CA VAL A 130 -12.62 -0.69 -16.42
C VAL A 130 -13.29 0.09 -15.30
N VAL A 131 -13.70 1.33 -15.59
CA VAL A 131 -14.47 2.19 -14.67
C VAL A 131 -15.68 2.75 -15.39
N GLU A 132 -16.81 2.88 -14.69
CA GLU A 132 -17.99 3.55 -15.22
C GLU A 132 -18.02 5.00 -14.77
N ASP A 133 -18.29 5.92 -15.70
CA ASP A 133 -18.49 7.33 -15.39
C ASP A 133 -19.91 7.63 -14.87
N ALA A 134 -20.19 8.90 -14.59
CA ALA A 134 -21.49 9.34 -14.10
C ALA A 134 -22.65 9.11 -15.09
N ASP A 135 -22.35 8.98 -16.39
CA ASP A 135 -23.32 8.69 -17.45
C ASP A 135 -23.49 7.17 -17.67
N GLY A 136 -22.76 6.34 -16.92
CA GLY A 136 -22.75 4.89 -17.03
C GLY A 136 -21.92 4.38 -18.22
N MET A 137 -21.06 5.21 -18.80
CA MET A 137 -20.16 4.80 -19.87
C MET A 137 -18.91 4.15 -19.29
N ALA A 138 -18.55 2.99 -19.82
CA ALA A 138 -17.36 2.25 -19.43
C ALA A 138 -16.09 2.83 -20.09
N HIS A 139 -15.08 3.13 -19.27
CA HIS A 139 -13.77 3.62 -19.68
C HIS A 139 -12.69 2.62 -19.30
N THR A 140 -11.79 2.35 -20.23
CA THR A 140 -10.63 1.49 -20.00
C THR A 140 -9.40 2.35 -19.73
N ILE A 141 -8.74 2.06 -18.60
CA ILE A 141 -7.50 2.70 -18.14
C ILE A 141 -6.41 1.64 -18.09
N GLN A 142 -5.22 1.98 -18.60
CA GLN A 142 -4.08 1.06 -18.56
C GLN A 142 -3.40 1.11 -17.19
N ILE A 143 -3.23 -0.05 -16.57
CA ILE A 143 -2.62 -0.20 -15.25
C ILE A 143 -1.45 -1.18 -15.28
N LEU A 144 -0.57 -1.05 -14.30
CA LEU A 144 0.61 -1.88 -14.12
C LEU A 144 0.59 -2.52 -12.73
N ALA A 145 0.44 -3.83 -12.69
CA ALA A 145 0.72 -4.62 -11.49
C ALA A 145 2.22 -4.98 -11.48
N THR A 146 2.94 -4.55 -10.45
CA THR A 146 4.38 -4.88 -10.28
C THR A 146 4.60 -6.28 -9.70
N HIS A 147 3.51 -6.98 -9.36
CA HIS A 147 3.51 -8.33 -8.84
C HIS A 147 3.00 -9.35 -9.88
N GLN A 148 3.38 -10.61 -9.71
CA GLN A 148 3.06 -11.68 -10.67
C GLN A 148 1.79 -12.47 -10.36
N PHE A 149 1.19 -12.29 -9.18
CA PHE A 149 -0.06 -12.98 -8.84
C PHE A 149 -1.28 -12.24 -9.42
N PRO A 150 -2.29 -12.95 -9.91
CA PRO A 150 -3.49 -12.33 -10.47
C PRO A 150 -4.35 -11.71 -9.37
N ILE A 151 -4.93 -10.54 -9.67
CA ILE A 151 -6.08 -9.95 -8.94
C ILE A 151 -7.38 -10.56 -9.50
N PRO A 152 -8.13 -11.37 -8.73
CA PRO A 152 -9.38 -11.96 -9.22
C PRO A 152 -10.33 -10.93 -9.84
N GLU A 153 -11.15 -11.36 -10.79
CA GLU A 153 -12.23 -10.53 -11.33
C GLU A 153 -13.32 -10.32 -10.28
N GLY A 154 -13.89 -9.12 -10.22
CA GLY A 154 -14.93 -8.81 -9.24
C GLY A 154 -15.15 -7.32 -9.02
N ALA A 155 -16.11 -7.00 -8.16
CA ALA A 155 -16.36 -5.63 -7.73
C ALA A 155 -15.47 -5.26 -6.55
N TYR A 156 -14.80 -4.11 -6.65
CA TYR A 156 -13.81 -3.66 -5.67
C TYR A 156 -13.98 -2.17 -5.35
N THR A 157 -13.44 -1.78 -4.22
CA THR A 157 -13.17 -0.38 -3.93
C THR A 157 -11.70 -0.14 -4.14
N LEU A 158 -11.38 0.97 -4.80
CA LEU A 158 -10.03 1.39 -5.08
C LEU A 158 -9.73 2.59 -4.19
N LEU A 159 -8.67 2.51 -3.38
CA LEU A 159 -8.15 3.65 -2.62
C LEU A 159 -6.89 4.16 -3.33
N ALA A 160 -6.71 5.47 -3.44
CA ALA A 160 -5.55 6.05 -4.13
C ALA A 160 -4.67 6.86 -3.18
N ASN A 161 -3.45 7.16 -3.62
CA ASN A 161 -2.67 8.25 -3.05
C ASN A 161 -2.86 9.57 -3.81
N ILE A 162 -2.87 10.68 -3.08
CA ILE A 162 -2.68 12.04 -3.58
C ILE A 162 -1.49 12.64 -2.86
N ASP A 163 -0.45 13.04 -3.59
CA ASP A 163 0.54 13.96 -3.05
C ASP A 163 0.42 15.31 -3.73
N ARG A 164 -0.08 16.31 -2.99
CA ARG A 164 -0.29 17.68 -3.47
C ARG A 164 0.98 18.55 -3.46
N ARG A 165 2.16 17.96 -3.25
CA ARG A 165 3.43 18.70 -3.23
C ARG A 165 4.15 18.71 -4.57
N ASP A 166 3.99 17.64 -5.35
CA ASP A 166 4.42 17.55 -6.75
C ASP A 166 3.21 16.99 -7.52
N GLU A 167 2.33 17.90 -7.93
CA GLU A 167 1.01 17.59 -8.51
C GLU A 167 1.10 16.60 -9.69
N GLU A 168 2.22 16.57 -10.42
CA GLU A 168 2.36 15.75 -11.64
C GLU A 168 2.93 14.33 -11.41
N GLU A 169 3.86 14.12 -10.46
CA GLU A 169 4.60 12.86 -10.41
C GLU A 169 3.87 11.74 -9.67
N THR A 170 3.05 12.08 -8.67
CA THR A 170 2.60 11.11 -7.65
C THR A 170 1.09 11.04 -7.47
N GLU A 171 0.32 12.01 -7.96
CA GLU A 171 -1.14 11.96 -7.89
C GLU A 171 -1.70 10.74 -8.63
N TYR A 172 -2.61 10.01 -7.98
CA TYR A 172 -3.27 8.79 -8.49
C TYR A 172 -2.31 7.72 -9.07
N LYS A 173 -1.05 7.71 -8.61
CA LYS A 173 -0.05 6.78 -9.11
C LYS A 173 -0.28 5.39 -8.55
N TYR A 174 -0.55 5.25 -7.25
CA TYR A 174 -0.77 3.99 -6.56
C TYR A 174 -2.23 3.81 -6.19
N TRP A 175 -2.74 2.61 -6.44
CA TRP A 175 -4.11 2.23 -6.16
C TRP A 175 -4.15 0.92 -5.39
N ILE A 176 -4.79 0.95 -4.23
CA ILE A 176 -5.05 -0.22 -3.40
C ILE A 176 -6.39 -0.80 -3.83
N VAL A 177 -6.37 -2.05 -4.27
CA VAL A 177 -7.57 -2.83 -4.58
C VAL A 177 -8.01 -3.55 -3.31
N GLY A 178 -9.28 -3.44 -2.96
CA GLY A 178 -9.83 -4.17 -1.83
C GLY A 178 -11.35 -4.23 -1.82
N GLN A 179 -11.89 -4.96 -0.85
CA GLN A 179 -13.32 -5.03 -0.62
C GLN A 179 -13.71 -3.99 0.43
N SER A 180 -14.62 -3.08 0.07
CA SER A 180 -15.32 -2.29 1.08
C SER A 180 -16.45 -3.14 1.66
N LEU A 181 -16.46 -3.27 2.98
CA LEU A 181 -17.55 -3.83 3.75
C LEU A 181 -18.52 -2.72 4.17
N PRO A 182 -19.71 -3.08 4.70
CA PRO A 182 -20.52 -2.14 5.46
C PRO A 182 -19.69 -1.42 6.54
N ASP A 183 -20.10 -0.18 6.85
CA ASP A 183 -19.46 0.67 7.86
C ASP A 183 -18.06 1.19 7.49
N GLN A 184 -17.79 1.37 6.18
CA GLN A 184 -16.53 1.93 5.67
C GLN A 184 -15.28 1.12 6.06
N ARG A 185 -15.44 -0.17 6.40
CA ARG A 185 -14.30 -1.06 6.61
C ARG A 185 -13.75 -1.55 5.28
N PHE A 186 -12.44 -1.66 5.16
CA PHE A 186 -11.77 -1.97 3.91
C PHE A 186 -10.77 -3.11 4.10
N GLU A 187 -11.01 -4.24 3.43
CA GLU A 187 -10.06 -5.34 3.37
C GLU A 187 -9.23 -5.23 2.10
N LYS A 188 -7.92 -4.99 2.27
CA LYS A 188 -6.97 -4.94 1.15
C LYS A 188 -6.85 -6.31 0.47
N LEU A 189 -6.87 -6.28 -0.85
CA LEU A 189 -6.56 -7.43 -1.70
C LEU A 189 -5.17 -7.29 -2.34
N SER A 190 -4.89 -6.16 -2.99
CA SER A 190 -3.63 -5.92 -3.67
C SER A 190 -3.37 -4.44 -3.98
N VAL A 191 -2.32 -4.15 -4.74
CA VAL A 191 -1.93 -2.81 -5.18
C VAL A 191 -1.49 -2.86 -6.64
N PHE A 192 -1.94 -1.89 -7.43
CA PHE A 192 -1.38 -1.62 -8.76
C PHE A 192 -0.98 -0.15 -8.88
N GLN A 193 -0.32 0.19 -9.99
CA GLN A 193 0.03 1.57 -10.31
C GLN A 193 -0.45 2.00 -11.71
N ILE A 194 -0.74 3.29 -11.88
CA ILE A 194 -1.01 3.94 -13.17
C ILE A 194 0.21 4.81 -13.49
N SER A 195 1.22 4.22 -14.12
CA SER A 195 2.50 4.89 -14.36
C SER A 195 2.43 5.96 -15.45
N ASP A 196 1.52 5.83 -16.42
CA ASP A 196 1.35 6.80 -17.49
C ASP A 196 0.57 8.03 -16.97
N LEU A 197 1.18 9.22 -17.07
CA LEU A 197 0.55 10.48 -16.65
C LEU A 197 -0.72 10.79 -17.45
N ARG A 198 -0.79 10.41 -18.73
CA ARG A 198 -1.99 10.62 -19.56
C ARG A 198 -3.15 9.76 -19.06
N GLU A 199 -2.88 8.53 -18.65
CA GLU A 199 -3.90 7.65 -18.08
C GLU A 199 -4.41 8.17 -16.74
N ARG A 200 -3.51 8.72 -15.89
CA ARG A 200 -3.89 9.39 -14.65
C ARG A 200 -4.77 10.62 -14.88
N ASN A 201 -4.39 11.48 -15.82
CA ASN A 201 -5.18 12.66 -16.19
C ASN A 201 -6.53 12.28 -16.79
N ARG A 202 -6.59 11.22 -17.61
CA ARG A 202 -7.85 10.69 -18.14
C ARG A 202 -8.76 10.24 -17.01
N LEU A 203 -8.23 9.49 -16.03
CA LEU A 203 -9.00 9.02 -14.88
C LEU A 203 -9.56 10.18 -14.04
N ASP A 204 -8.76 11.21 -13.77
CA ASP A 204 -9.19 12.39 -13.03
C ASP A 204 -10.30 13.16 -13.76
N GLN A 205 -10.18 13.32 -15.09
CA GLN A 205 -11.18 13.97 -15.93
C GLN A 205 -12.55 13.28 -15.96
N LEU A 206 -12.63 11.99 -15.58
CA LEU A 206 -13.92 11.29 -15.45
C LEU A 206 -14.74 11.80 -14.26
N GLY A 207 -14.11 12.50 -13.30
CA GLY A 207 -14.81 13.05 -12.13
C GLY A 207 -15.41 11.99 -11.19
N ILE A 208 -14.93 10.74 -11.28
CA ILE A 208 -15.43 9.60 -10.49
C ILE A 208 -14.71 9.40 -9.16
N VAL A 209 -13.58 10.08 -8.97
CA VAL A 209 -12.80 10.03 -7.73
C VAL A 209 -13.51 10.83 -6.65
N GLN A 210 -13.71 10.21 -5.49
CA GLN A 210 -14.35 10.80 -4.32
C GLN A 210 -13.36 10.83 -3.16
N LEU A 211 -13.60 11.68 -2.16
CA LEU A 211 -12.85 11.66 -0.90
C LEU A 211 -13.65 10.91 0.17
N GLY A 212 -12.98 10.03 0.91
CA GLY A 212 -13.61 9.22 1.93
C GLY A 212 -12.65 8.84 3.04
N GLN A 213 -13.20 8.21 4.07
CA GLN A 213 -12.45 7.64 5.17
C GLN A 213 -12.81 6.16 5.31
N PHE A 214 -11.80 5.34 5.58
CA PHE A 214 -11.94 3.89 5.68
C PHE A 214 -11.20 3.37 6.90
N CYS A 215 -11.84 2.45 7.62
CA CYS A 215 -11.17 1.65 8.65
C CYS A 215 -10.51 0.45 7.95
N LEU A 216 -9.19 0.35 8.03
CA LEU A 216 -8.42 -0.69 7.37
C LEU A 216 -8.47 -1.99 8.17
N LEU A 217 -8.80 -3.08 7.48
CA LEU A 217 -8.86 -4.43 8.04
C LEU A 217 -7.65 -5.27 7.73
#